data_AF-A0A6I5RKK8-F1
#
_entry.id   AF-A0A6I5RKK8-F1
#
_cell.length_a   1.000
_cell.length_b   1.000
_cell.length_c   1.000
_cell.angle_alpha   90.00
_cell.angle_beta   90.00
_cell.angle_gamma   90.00
#
_symmetry.space_group_name_H-M   'P 1'
#
loop_
_entity.id
_entity.type
_entity.pdbx_description
1 polymer ?
#
loop_
_entity_poly.entity_id
_entity_poly.type
_entity_poly.pdbx_seq_one_letter_code
_entity_poly.pdbx_strand_id
1 'polypeptide(L)'
;LVVEVVSKSSVRDDYLHKLAEYEAIGVQEYWLVDYLALGPSRYLGIPKEPTVFVYTLNDVDATATEREYAQPRKFQGGDRIQSPLFPELHVTASAIFEGE
;
A
#
# COMPACT_ATOMS: atom_id res chain seq x y z
N LEU A 1 -0.81 -0.23 11.53
CA LEU A 1 -0.08 0.00 10.28
C LEU A 1 0.83 -1.20 10.03
N VAL A 2 0.79 -1.77 8.83
CA VAL A 2 1.81 -2.69 8.31
C VAL A 2 2.33 -2.12 7.01
N VAL A 3 3.64 -2.23 6.76
CA VAL A 3 4.29 -1.77 5.53
C VAL A 3 5.06 -2.92 4.92
N GLU A 4 4.80 -3.20 3.65
CA GLU A 4 5.50 -4.19 2.85
C GLU A 4 6.26 -3.51 1.72
N VAL A 5 7.54 -3.88 1.57
CA VAL A 5 8.41 -3.34 0.53
C VAL A 5 8.67 -4.44 -0.49
N VAL A 6 8.23 -4.20 -1.73
CA VAL A 6 8.33 -5.18 -2.80
C VAL A 6 9.78 -5.40 -3.18
N SER A 7 10.18 -6.66 -3.18
CA SER A 7 11.48 -7.12 -3.66
C SER A 7 11.29 -8.01 -4.89
N LYS A 8 12.38 -8.24 -5.65
CA LYS A 8 12.35 -9.13 -6.83
C LYS A 8 11.85 -10.55 -6.51
N SER A 9 12.13 -11.06 -5.32
CA SER A 9 11.70 -12.40 -4.88
C SER A 9 10.29 -12.43 -4.28
N SER A 10 9.73 -11.28 -3.88
CA SER A 10 8.45 -11.22 -3.15
C SER A 10 7.27 -10.66 -3.97
N VAL A 11 7.52 -10.16 -5.19
CA VAL A 11 6.49 -9.53 -6.06
C VAL A 11 5.18 -10.32 -6.11
N ARG A 12 5.26 -11.64 -6.28
CA ARG A 12 4.08 -12.49 -6.40
C ARG A 12 3.28 -12.50 -5.10
N ASP A 13 3.94 -12.69 -3.97
CA ASP A 13 3.27 -12.81 -2.67
C ASP A 13 2.73 -11.46 -2.19
N ASP A 14 3.48 -10.37 -2.39
CA ASP A 14 3.08 -9.04 -1.94
C ASP A 14 1.86 -8.50 -2.70
N TYR A 15 1.75 -8.80 -4.00
CA TYR A 15 0.61 -8.36 -4.83
C TYR A 15 -0.59 -9.30 -4.83
N LEU A 16 -0.43 -10.56 -4.40
CA LEU A 16 -1.50 -11.55 -4.51
C LEU A 16 -2.01 -12.10 -3.17
N HIS A 17 -1.15 -12.22 -2.16
CA HIS A 17 -1.49 -12.99 -0.95
C HIS A 17 -1.57 -12.12 0.31
N LYS A 18 -0.58 -11.25 0.56
CA LYS A 18 -0.47 -10.52 1.83
C LYS A 18 -1.66 -9.61 2.14
N LEU A 19 -2.26 -9.00 1.10
CA LEU A 19 -3.43 -8.13 1.28
C LEU A 19 -4.59 -8.86 1.98
N ALA A 20 -4.92 -10.08 1.54
CA ALA A 20 -6.02 -10.86 2.10
C ALA A 20 -5.74 -11.31 3.54
N GLU A 21 -4.48 -11.65 3.85
CA GLU A 21 -4.08 -12.03 5.22
C GLU A 21 -4.24 -10.85 6.18
N TYR A 22 -3.77 -9.66 5.80
CA TYR A 22 -3.89 -8.46 6.62
C TYR A 22 -5.32 -7.96 6.76
N GLU A 23 -6.15 -8.14 5.73
CA GLU A 23 -7.58 -7.88 5.79
C GLU A 23 -8.27 -8.78 6.83
N ALA A 24 -8.02 -10.09 6.75
CA ALA A 24 -8.65 -11.08 7.62
C ALA A 24 -8.35 -10.83 9.11
N ILE A 25 -7.10 -10.46 9.43
CA ILE A 25 -6.69 -10.16 10.81
C ILE A 25 -6.99 -8.71 11.24
N GLY A 26 -7.57 -7.88 10.37
CA GLY A 26 -8.05 -6.54 10.71
C GLY A 26 -6.95 -5.48 10.83
N VAL A 27 -5.92 -5.52 9.99
CA VAL A 27 -4.94 -4.44 9.92
C VAL A 27 -5.62 -3.17 9.39
N GLN A 28 -5.69 -2.14 10.23
CA GLN A 28 -6.43 -0.90 9.90
C GLN A 28 -5.84 -0.15 8.68
N GLU A 29 -4.53 -0.18 8.51
CA GLU A 29 -3.83 0.49 7.41
C GLU A 29 -2.66 -0.38 6.96
N TYR A 30 -2.60 -0.65 5.66
CA TYR A 30 -1.58 -1.48 5.03
C TYR A 30 -0.98 -0.74 3.85
N TRP A 31 0.36 -0.68 3.80
CA TRP A 31 1.08 -0.02 2.72
C TRP A 31 1.86 -1.04 1.91
N LEU A 32 1.74 -0.96 0.59
CA LEU A 32 2.57 -1.72 -0.35
C LEU A 32 3.46 -0.73 -1.11
N VAL A 33 4.76 -0.80 -0.87
CA VAL A 33 5.77 0.10 -1.45
C VAL A 33 6.54 -0.65 -2.54
N ASP A 34 6.32 -0.27 -3.80
CA ASP A 34 7.02 -0.82 -4.96
C ASP A 34 7.90 0.25 -5.61
N TYR A 35 9.04 0.52 -4.97
CA TYR A 35 9.97 1.57 -5.36
C TYR A 35 10.75 1.27 -6.65
N LEU A 36 10.82 0.00 -7.07
CA LEU A 36 11.48 -0.45 -8.31
C LEU A 36 10.49 -0.73 -9.45
N ALA A 37 9.19 -0.48 -9.23
CA ALA A 37 8.12 -0.74 -10.18
C ALA A 37 8.11 -2.19 -10.72
N LEU A 38 8.33 -3.17 -9.84
CA LEU A 38 8.46 -4.59 -10.19
C LEU A 38 7.11 -5.25 -10.49
N GLY A 39 6.07 -4.76 -9.81
CA GLY A 39 4.70 -5.27 -9.88
C GLY A 39 4.07 -5.24 -11.27
N PRO A 40 2.92 -5.90 -11.45
CA PRO A 40 2.23 -5.95 -12.73
C PRO A 40 1.80 -4.55 -13.25
N SER A 41 1.93 -4.31 -14.56
CA SER A 41 1.59 -3.01 -15.17
C SER A 41 0.14 -2.58 -14.98
N ARG A 42 -0.79 -3.53 -14.77
CA ARG A 42 -2.21 -3.21 -14.48
C ARG A 42 -2.38 -2.38 -13.20
N TYR A 43 -1.45 -2.47 -12.25
CA TYR A 43 -1.44 -1.66 -11.03
C TYR A 43 -0.54 -0.43 -11.19
N LEU A 44 0.62 -0.61 -11.81
CA LEU A 44 1.66 0.41 -11.87
C LEU A 44 1.49 1.43 -13.02
N GLY A 45 0.72 1.11 -14.04
CA GLY A 45 0.61 1.89 -15.27
C GLY A 45 1.57 1.43 -16.37
N ILE A 46 1.52 2.14 -17.50
CA ILE A 46 2.39 1.96 -18.66
C ILE A 46 2.84 3.37 -19.12
N PRO A 47 4.13 3.74 -18.98
CA PRO A 47 5.21 2.96 -18.39
C PRO A 47 4.96 2.62 -16.91
N LYS A 48 5.64 1.57 -16.40
CA LYS A 48 5.57 1.25 -14.98
C LYS A 48 6.35 2.31 -14.19
N GLU A 49 5.76 2.80 -13.12
CA GLU A 49 6.38 3.80 -12.24
C GLU A 49 6.41 3.33 -10.78
N PRO A 50 7.45 3.72 -10.01
CA PRO A 50 7.51 3.50 -8.58
C PRO A 50 6.24 3.98 -7.89
N THR A 51 5.67 3.15 -7.02
CA THR A 51 4.33 3.39 -6.47
C THR A 51 4.24 3.01 -5.00
N VAL A 52 3.54 3.83 -4.22
CA VAL A 52 3.02 3.45 -2.90
C VAL A 52 1.51 3.27 -3.01
N PHE A 53 1.01 2.12 -2.57
CA PHE A 53 -0.42 1.89 -2.34
C PHE A 53 -0.71 1.98 -0.85
N VAL A 54 -1.70 2.77 -0.46
CA VAL A 54 -2.22 2.82 0.90
C VAL A 54 -3.62 2.22 0.91
N TYR A 55 -3.75 1.08 1.57
CA TYR A 55 -5.01 0.41 1.85
C TYR A 55 -5.49 0.83 3.24
N THR A 56 -6.77 1.18 3.34
CA THR A 56 -7.41 1.53 4.60
C THR A 56 -8.60 0.61 4.78
N LEU A 57 -8.61 -0.11 5.90
CA LEU A 57 -9.71 -1.01 6.21
C LEU A 57 -10.94 -0.15 6.47
N ASN A 58 -12.07 -0.46 5.84
CA ASN A 58 -13.32 0.24 6.15
C ASN A 58 -13.60 0.08 7.65
N ASP A 59 -14.10 1.13 8.30
CA ASP A 59 -14.31 1.18 9.75
C ASP A 59 -15.23 0.03 10.19
N VAL A 60 -14.62 -1.07 10.64
CA VAL A 60 -15.31 -2.26 11.09
C VAL A 60 -15.18 -2.31 12.59
N ASP A 61 -16.33 -2.24 13.24
CA ASP A 61 -16.52 -2.69 14.62
C ASP A 61 -15.68 -3.96 14.84
N ALA A 62 -14.98 -4.04 15.97
CA ALA A 62 -14.13 -5.19 16.30
C ALA A 62 -14.90 -6.52 16.27
N THR A 63 -16.24 -6.48 16.32
CA THR A 63 -17.16 -7.62 16.21
C THR A 63 -17.60 -7.96 14.78
N ALA A 64 -17.20 -7.19 13.76
CA ALA A 64 -17.60 -7.43 12.38
C ALA A 64 -17.07 -8.78 11.88
N THR A 65 -17.97 -9.57 11.29
CA THR A 65 -17.67 -10.89 10.69
C THR A 65 -17.01 -10.78 9.32
N GLU A 66 -17.10 -9.63 8.66
CA GLU A 66 -16.52 -9.37 7.36
C GLU A 66 -15.75 -8.05 7.43
N ARG A 67 -14.52 -8.06 6.92
CA ARG A 67 -13.63 -6.90 6.85
C ARG A 67 -13.21 -6.76 5.40
N GLU A 68 -13.18 -5.53 4.90
CA GLU A 68 -12.77 -5.26 3.52
C GLU A 68 -11.98 -3.96 3.47
N TYR A 69 -10.85 -3.97 2.77
CA TYR A 69 -10.13 -2.76 2.43
C TYR A 69 -10.92 -1.92 1.42
N ALA A 70 -10.97 -0.61 1.64
CA ALA A 70 -11.38 0.32 0.59
C ALA A 70 -10.45 0.20 -0.63
N GLN A 71 -10.88 0.72 -1.79
CA GLN A 71 -9.98 0.86 -2.93
C GLN A 71 -8.72 1.61 -2.49
N PRO A 72 -7.52 1.06 -2.78
CA PRO A 72 -6.28 1.65 -2.30
C PRO A 72 -6.06 3.00 -2.96
N ARG A 73 -5.49 3.92 -2.18
CA ARG A 73 -4.99 5.18 -2.72
C ARG A 73 -3.59 4.94 -3.28
N LYS A 74 -3.39 5.34 -4.53
CA LYS A 74 -2.15 5.16 -5.29
C LYS A 74 -1.38 6.48 -5.31
N PHE A 75 -0.09 6.44 -5.00
CA PHE A 75 0.80 7.60 -4.96
C PHE A 75 2.07 7.34 -5.75
N GLN A 76 2.46 8.28 -6.61
CA GLN A 76 3.64 8.21 -7.47
C GLN A 76 4.38 9.57 -7.48
N GLY A 77 5.69 9.55 -7.72
CA GLY A 77 6.48 10.78 -7.87
C GLY A 77 6.27 11.80 -6.74
N GLY A 78 5.84 13.02 -7.09
CA GLY A 78 5.65 14.12 -6.13
C GLY A 78 4.38 14.04 -5.27
N ASP A 79 3.55 13.02 -5.43
CA ASP A 79 2.30 12.89 -4.67
C ASP A 79 2.58 12.82 -3.16
N ARG A 80 1.83 13.60 -2.37
CA ARG A 80 1.92 13.55 -0.90
C ARG A 80 1.17 12.33 -0.39
N ILE A 81 1.83 11.51 0.42
CA ILE A 81 1.19 10.37 1.06
C ILE A 81 0.17 10.89 2.05
N GLN A 82 -1.05 10.38 1.92
CA GLN A 82 -2.16 10.71 2.79
C GLN A 82 -2.51 9.47 3.62
N SER A 83 -2.22 9.50 4.92
CA SER A 83 -2.50 8.41 5.87
C SER A 83 -3.57 8.86 6.86
N PRO A 84 -4.69 8.13 6.99
CA PRO A 84 -5.64 8.35 8.08
C PRO A 84 -5.02 8.15 9.47
N LEU A 85 -4.10 7.20 9.64
CA LEU A 85 -3.40 6.98 10.91
C LEU A 85 -2.40 8.08 11.25
N PHE A 86 -1.84 8.76 10.24
CA PHE A 86 -0.87 9.84 10.40
C PHE A 86 -1.26 11.06 9.54
N PRO A 87 -2.28 11.85 9.95
CA PRO A 87 -2.78 12.97 9.14
C PRO A 87 -1.74 14.08 8.88
N GLU A 88 -0.79 14.24 9.81
CA GLU A 88 0.29 15.24 9.74
C GLU A 88 1.53 14.73 9.00
N LEU A 89 1.44 13.56 8.35
CA LEU A 89 2.55 13.01 7.57
C LEU A 89 2.79 13.87 6.31
N HIS A 90 3.95 14.52 6.27
CA HIS A 90 4.34 15.41 5.19
C HIS A 90 5.46 14.80 4.33
N VAL A 91 5.22 13.63 3.76
CA VAL A 91 6.19 12.89 2.92
C VAL A 91 5.62 12.68 1.52
N THR A 92 6.46 12.83 0.48
CA THR A 92 6.09 12.50 -0.92
C THR A 92 6.45 11.06 -1.25
N ALA A 93 5.79 10.47 -2.25
CA ALA A 93 6.14 9.12 -2.72
C ALA A 93 7.61 9.02 -3.16
N SER A 94 8.13 10.03 -3.87
CA SER A 94 9.54 10.09 -4.30
C SER A 94 10.51 10.03 -3.13
N ALA A 95 10.24 10.76 -2.04
CA ALA A 95 11.09 10.76 -0.86
C ALA A 95 11.16 9.37 -0.20
N ILE A 96 10.08 8.58 -0.28
CA ILE A 96 10.08 7.18 0.20
C ILE A 96 10.98 6.30 -0.67
N PHE A 97 11.03 6.54 -1.99
CA PHE A 97 11.80 5.71 -2.92
C PHE A 97 13.29 5.97 -2.87
N GLU A 98 13.69 7.20 -2.54
CA GLU A 98 15.09 7.64 -2.56
C GLU A 98 15.88 7.15 -1.33
N GLY A 99 15.20 6.79 -0.23
CA GLY A 99 15.79 6.18 0.97
C GLY A 99 16.97 6.96 1.52
N GLU A 100 16.72 7.91 2.42
CA GLU A 100 17.82 8.55 3.18
C GLU A 100 18.50 7.57 4.16
#